data_AF-N8RV75-F1
#
_entry.id   AF-N8RV75-F1
#
_cell.length_a   1.000
_cell.length_b   1.000
_cell.length_c   1.000
_cell.angle_alpha   90.00
_cell.angle_beta   90.00
_cell.angle_gamma   90.00
#
_symmetry.space_group_name_H-M   'P 1'
#
loop_
_entity.id
_entity.type
_entity.pdbx_description
1 polymer ?
#
loop_
_entity_poly.entity_id
_entity_poly.type
_entity_poly.pdbx_seq_one_letter_code
_entity_poly.pdbx_strand_id
1 'polypeptide(L)' 'MHCIRLAKLARRKNILKQEHYDFNLLDTLTLCKLLTTIIRADRFTDGLLISFFEKSTILNILKAIKQNQELLR' A
#
# COMPACT_ATOMS: atom_id res chain seq x y z
N MET A 1 24.21 -2.24 6.12
CA MET A 1 23.13 -1.24 6.25
C MET A 1 21.81 -1.76 5.62
N HIS A 2 21.21 -2.85 6.13
CA HIS A 2 19.99 -3.39 5.50
C HIS A 2 19.03 -4.15 6.43
N CYS A 3 19.03 -3.86 7.75
CA CYS A 3 18.09 -4.50 8.69
C CYS A 3 16.89 -3.60 9.06
N ILE A 4 16.98 -2.27 8.90
CA ILE A 4 15.91 -1.35 9.29
C ILE A 4 14.75 -1.32 8.26
N ARG A 5 15.02 -1.64 6.99
CA ARG A 5 13.99 -1.57 5.92
C ARG A 5 12.98 -2.71 6.00
N LEU A 6 13.35 -3.86 6.57
CA LEU A 6 12.46 -5.00 6.80
C LEU A 6 11.55 -4.80 8.02
N ALA A 7 12.04 -4.16 9.10
CA ALA A 7 11.24 -3.89 10.30
C ALA A 7 10.08 -2.90 10.04
N LYS A 8 10.29 -1.85 9.21
CA LYS A 8 9.19 -0.94 8.79
C LYS A 8 8.20 -1.63 7.84
N LEU A 9 8.65 -2.58 7.03
CA LEU A 9 7.81 -3.37 6.14
C LEU A 9 6.91 -4.34 6.92
N ALA A 10 7.37 -4.89 8.05
CA ALA A 10 6.56 -5.77 8.91
C ALA A 10 5.33 -5.05 9.50
N ARG A 11 5.49 -3.79 9.95
CA ARG A 11 4.34 -2.95 10.37
C ARG A 11 3.37 -2.67 9.22
N ARG A 12 3.88 -2.43 8.01
CA ARG A 12 3.06 -2.21 6.80
C ARG A 12 2.41 -3.49 6.25
N LYS A 13 3.02 -4.66 6.46
CA LYS A 13 2.41 -5.96 6.16
C LYS A 13 1.14 -6.16 6.98
N ASN A 14 1.08 -5.61 8.20
CA ASN A 14 -0.14 -5.67 9.00
C ASN A 14 -1.26 -4.79 8.41
N ILE A 15 -0.93 -3.62 7.86
CA ILE A 15 -1.89 -2.74 7.16
C ILE A 15 -2.58 -3.49 6.01
N LEU A 16 -1.82 -4.23 5.20
CA LEU A 16 -2.35 -5.00 4.07
C LEU A 16 -3.04 -6.32 4.47
N LYS A 17 -2.94 -6.73 5.74
CA LYS A 17 -3.66 -7.89 6.30
C LYS A 17 -4.99 -7.51 6.94
N GLN A 18 -5.16 -6.24 7.30
CA GLN A 18 -6.43 -5.73 7.81
C GLN A 18 -7.37 -5.54 6.61
N GLU A 19 -8.49 -6.25 6.61
CA GLU A 19 -9.48 -6.21 5.52
C GLU A 19 -10.08 -4.81 5.33
N HIS A 20 -10.09 -3.99 6.39
CA HIS A 20 -10.68 -2.65 6.41
C HIS A 20 -9.74 -1.58 6.98
N TYR A 21 -8.51 -1.50 6.47
CA TYR A 21 -7.63 -0.39 6.85
C TYR A 21 -8.05 0.92 6.15
N ASP A 22 -8.17 2.02 6.92
CA ASP A 22 -8.40 3.35 6.36
C ASP A 22 -7.10 3.97 5.81
N PHE A 23 -6.95 3.92 4.50
CA PHE A 23 -5.78 4.45 3.79
C PHE A 23 -5.68 5.98 3.82
N ASN A 24 -6.75 6.71 4.15
CA ASN A 24 -6.76 8.17 4.20
C ASN A 24 -5.93 8.72 5.37
N LEU A 25 -5.63 7.88 6.36
CA LEU A 25 -4.75 8.22 7.49
C LEU A 25 -3.26 8.25 7.11
N LEU A 26 -2.92 7.85 5.88
CA LEU A 26 -1.54 7.74 5.43
C LEU A 26 -1.15 8.91 4.52
N ASP A 27 0.10 9.37 4.69
CA ASP A 27 0.68 10.35 3.79
C ASP A 27 0.91 9.78 2.38
N THR A 28 0.93 10.67 1.38
CA THR A 28 1.10 10.32 -0.04
C THR A 28 2.36 9.49 -0.30
N LEU A 29 3.48 9.81 0.35
CA LEU A 29 4.74 9.07 0.19
C LEU A 29 4.61 7.63 0.73
N THR A 30 3.89 7.45 1.83
CA THR A 30 3.59 6.14 2.42
C THR A 30 2.68 5.31 1.52
N LEU A 31 1.65 5.92 0.94
CA LEU A 31 0.76 5.28 -0.03
C LEU A 31 1.50 4.83 -1.30
N CYS A 32 2.35 5.69 -1.88
CA CYS A 32 3.18 5.33 -3.04
C CYS A 32 4.16 4.18 -2.75
N LYS A 33 4.74 4.16 -1.54
CA LYS A 33 5.59 3.05 -1.08
C LYS A 33 4.81 1.74 -0.90
N LEU A 34 3.54 1.79 -0.45
CA LEU A 34 2.68 0.61 -0.37
C LEU A 34 2.39 0.06 -1.77
N LEU A 35 1.99 0.91 -2.71
CA LEU A 35 1.75 0.53 -4.10
C LEU A 35 3.00 -0.12 -4.72
N THR A 36 4.16 0.51 -4.55
CA THR A 36 5.46 -0.04 -5.01
C THR A 36 5.75 -1.41 -4.37
N THR A 37 5.42 -1.58 -3.09
CA THR A 37 5.63 -2.85 -2.40
C THR A 37 4.75 -3.95 -2.99
N ILE A 38 3.47 -3.67 -3.25
CA ILE A 38 2.53 -4.64 -3.84
C ILE A 38 3.01 -5.06 -5.23
N ILE A 39 3.29 -4.10 -6.12
CA ILE A 39 3.78 -4.37 -7.48
C ILE A 39 5.09 -5.17 -7.45
N ARG A 40 6.01 -4.85 -6.53
CA ARG A 40 7.27 -5.59 -6.42
C ARG A 40 7.08 -7.01 -5.88
N ALA A 41 6.10 -7.23 -5.02
CA ALA A 41 5.80 -8.51 -4.41
C ALA A 41 5.13 -9.48 -5.40
N ASP A 42 4.36 -8.95 -6.36
CA ASP A 42 3.74 -9.74 -7.43
C ASP A 42 4.75 -10.57 -8.23
N ARG A 43 5.97 -10.05 -8.44
CA ARG A 43 7.07 -10.79 -9.08
C ARG A 43 7.51 -12.07 -8.35
N PHE A 44 7.11 -12.24 -7.09
CA PHE A 44 7.47 -13.39 -6.27
C PHE A 44 6.25 -14.23 -5.89
N THR A 45 5.05 -13.79 -6.28
CA THR A 45 3.79 -14.44 -5.91
C THR A 45 2.79 -14.16 -7.02
N ASP A 46 2.65 -15.13 -7.91
CA ASP A 46 1.76 -15.02 -9.06
C ASP A 46 0.32 -14.70 -8.62
N GLY A 47 -0.31 -13.74 -9.29
CA GLY A 47 -1.67 -13.32 -9.01
C GLY A 47 -1.84 -12.48 -7.74
N LEU A 48 -0.76 -12.11 -7.05
CA LEU A 48 -0.85 -11.28 -5.85
C LEU A 48 -1.43 -9.90 -6.16
N LEU A 49 -0.99 -9.24 -7.23
CA LEU A 49 -1.50 -7.94 -7.63
C LEU A 49 -3.00 -8.03 -7.95
N ILE A 50 -3.42 -9.06 -8.69
CA ILE A 50 -4.83 -9.32 -9.00
C ILE A 50 -5.64 -9.48 -7.71
N SER A 51 -5.14 -10.26 -6.74
CA SER A 51 -5.82 -10.43 -5.46
C SER A 51 -6.02 -9.12 -4.68
N PHE A 52 -5.09 -8.16 -4.80
CA PHE A 52 -5.23 -6.83 -4.19
C PHE A 52 -6.19 -5.92 -4.96
N PHE A 53 -6.37 -6.14 -6.27
CA PHE A 53 -7.42 -5.48 -7.06
C PHE A 53 -8.80 -6.02 -6.67
N GLU A 54 -8.97 -7.34 -6.57
CA GLU A 54 -10.22 -7.98 -6.17
C GLU A 54 -10.65 -7.53 -4.77
N LYS A 55 -9.70 -7.40 -3.84
CA LYS A 55 -9.93 -6.86 -2.49
C LYS A 55 -10.09 -5.34 -2.44
N SER A 56 -10.20 -4.66 -3.57
CA SER A 56 -10.31 -3.19 -3.69
C SER A 56 -9.17 -2.39 -3.02
N THR A 57 -8.08 -3.05 -2.63
CA THR A 57 -6.99 -2.42 -1.87
C THR A 57 -6.25 -1.41 -2.74
N ILE A 58 -5.97 -1.77 -4.01
CA ILE A 58 -5.35 -0.83 -4.96
C ILE A 58 -6.24 0.39 -5.19
N LEU A 59 -7.55 0.18 -5.37
CA LEU A 59 -8.51 1.27 -5.55
C LEU A 59 -8.54 2.22 -4.35
N ASN A 60 -8.52 1.69 -3.12
CA ASN A 60 -8.54 2.50 -1.91
C ASN A 60 -7.24 3.30 -1.73
N ILE A 61 -6.08 2.72 -2.05
CA ILE A 61 -4.79 3.44 -2.05
C ILE A 61 -4.81 4.59 -3.07
N LEU A 62 -5.33 4.36 -4.28
CA LEU A 62 -5.40 5.39 -5.33
C LEU A 62 -6.37 6.52 -4.95
N LYS A 63 -7.52 6.19 -4.36
CA LYS A 63 -8.47 7.19 -3.82
C LYS A 63 -7.81 8.06 -2.75
N ALA A 64 -7.11 7.46 -1.79
CA ALA A 64 -6.41 8.19 -0.74
C ALA A 64 -5.30 9.10 -1.30
N ILE A 65 -4.54 8.63 -2.31
CA ILE A 65 -3.56 9.47 -3.00
C ILE A 65 -4.24 10.68 -3.66
N LYS A 66 -5.36 10.46 -4.36
CA LYS A 66 -6.12 11.53 -5.02
C LYS A 66 -6.61 12.57 -4.01
N GLN A 67 -7.20 12.13 -2.89
CA GLN A 67 -7.68 13.02 -1.83
C GLN A 67 -6.54 13.86 -1.22
N ASN A 68 -5.39 13.24 -0.95
CA ASN A 68 -4.23 13.96 -0.43
C ASN A 68 -3.67 14.98 -1.43
N GLN A 69 -3.81 14.75 -2.74
CA GLN A 69 -3.42 15.71 -3.78
C GLN A 69 -4.43 16.85 -3.93
N GLU A 70 -5.72 16.60 -3.76
CA GLU A 70 -6.77 17.64 -3.77
C GLU A 70 -6.66 18.58 -2.55
N LEU A 71 -6.22 18.08 -1.39
CA LEU A 71 -5.94 18.89 -0.19
C LEU A 71 -4.70 19.80 -0.30
N LEU A 72 -3.86 19.60 -1.32
CA LEU A 72 -2.65 20.40 -1.59
C LEU A 72 -2.85 21.45 -2.69
N ARG A 73 -4.04 21.51 -3.32
CA ARG A 73 -4.42 22.50 -4.33
C ARG A 73 -5.29 23.60 -3.72
#